data_AF-A0A6A6BCP9-F1
#
_entry.id   AF-A0A6A6BCP9-F1
#
_cell.length_a   1.000
_cell.length_b   1.000
_cell.length_c   1.000
_cell.angle_alpha   90.00
_cell.angle_beta   90.00
_cell.angle_gamma   90.00
#
_symmetry.space_group_name_H-M   'P 1'
#
loop_
_entity.id
_entity.type
_entity.pdbx_description
1 polymer ?
#
loop_
_entity_poly.entity_id
_entity_poly.type
_entity_poly.pdbx_seq_one_letter_code
_entity_poly.pdbx_strand_id
1 'polypeptide(L)'
;QRRPPQHPRQFNLLDAVFHQNDLMLHIAGLLPIKDFISLYCISKRFHFLVNSHYTTYMKALARANAPNAMKVYPAAAYQSLCIRDPVLRAHPQNKAEPRWVPGLRWVQMIAYREQVVHDILLCMAMEGHHFPPFIPIVIMKIWALLDHGWNGPRVALVHDETLFPDAILLVGLMFFIKLDMRFSDPVKGNGETSIRRLMLAQRSLTVLNQVLRRQCLTSRLEMLQMMVRHDHKPLIANTKKLPIMGVPAELVGGLSREGWGTGKNRLLRPDELILRECVRRKLAVHRAFADYMVWGYTDYNTMKEVGVPDLK
;
A
#
# COMPACT_ATOMS: atom_id res chain seq x y z
N GLN A 1 59.74 33.32 -1.19
CA GLN A 1 58.94 32.07 -1.11
C GLN A 1 58.07 31.98 -2.37
N ARG A 2 58.35 31.03 -3.28
CA ARG A 2 57.55 30.82 -4.50
C ARG A 2 56.25 30.08 -4.12
N ARG A 3 55.08 30.65 -4.43
CA ARG A 3 53.79 29.96 -4.28
C ARG A 3 53.80 28.69 -5.14
N PRO A 4 53.34 27.54 -4.64
CA PRO A 4 53.24 26.33 -5.45
C PRO A 4 52.29 26.58 -6.64
N PRO A 5 52.54 25.95 -7.79
CA PRO A 5 51.68 26.09 -8.97
C PRO A 5 50.26 25.62 -8.62
N GLN A 6 49.28 26.50 -8.79
CA GLN A 6 47.87 26.14 -8.67
C GLN A 6 47.53 25.25 -9.86
N HIS A 7 47.43 23.95 -9.65
CA HIS A 7 46.84 23.06 -10.65
C HIS A 7 45.43 23.56 -10.98
N PRO A 8 45.04 23.67 -12.26
CA PRO A 8 43.70 24.06 -12.63
C PRO A 8 42.72 23.07 -11.99
N ARG A 9 41.81 23.56 -11.15
CA ARG A 9 40.77 22.73 -10.55
C ARG A 9 40.01 22.04 -11.68
N GLN A 10 40.15 20.71 -11.79
CA GLN A 10 39.35 19.94 -12.72
C GLN A 10 37.87 20.19 -12.39
N PHE A 11 37.11 20.57 -13.41
CA PHE A 11 35.68 20.79 -13.25
C PHE A 11 35.03 19.46 -12.85
N ASN A 12 34.52 19.40 -11.63
CA ASN A 12 33.71 18.30 -11.16
C ASN A 12 32.23 18.66 -11.32
N LEU A 13 31.57 18.00 -12.26
CA LEU A 13 30.14 18.20 -12.55
C LEU A 13 29.28 18.02 -11.29
N LEU A 14 29.58 17.01 -10.46
CA LEU A 14 28.82 16.76 -9.23
C LEU A 14 28.99 17.91 -8.24
N ASP A 15 30.19 18.45 -8.10
CA ASP A 15 30.40 19.62 -7.25
C ASP A 15 29.63 20.83 -7.80
N ALA A 16 29.66 21.08 -9.10
CA ALA A 16 28.92 22.18 -9.72
C ALA A 16 27.40 22.05 -9.47
N VAL A 17 26.84 20.85 -9.65
CA VAL A 17 25.44 20.54 -9.35
C VAL A 17 25.13 20.76 -7.86
N PHE A 18 26.00 20.30 -6.95
CA PHE A 18 25.82 20.47 -5.51
C PHE A 18 26.00 21.91 -5.02
N HIS A 19 26.44 22.86 -5.87
CA HIS A 19 26.40 24.28 -5.52
C HIS A 19 25.03 24.91 -5.78
N GLN A 20 24.20 24.32 -6.64
CA GLN A 20 22.89 24.86 -7.00
C GLN A 20 21.77 23.96 -6.45
N ASN A 21 21.14 24.42 -5.37
CA ASN A 21 20.11 23.66 -4.64
C ASN A 21 18.92 23.25 -5.53
N ASP A 22 18.51 24.09 -6.49
CA ASP A 22 17.38 23.81 -7.37
C ASP A 22 17.66 22.66 -8.34
N LEU A 23 18.88 22.63 -8.93
CA LEU A 23 19.32 21.54 -9.79
C LEU A 23 19.44 20.24 -8.99
N MET A 24 19.96 20.32 -7.76
CA MET A 24 20.07 19.17 -6.87
C MET A 24 18.69 18.60 -6.53
N LEU A 25 17.69 19.45 -6.26
CA LEU A 25 16.32 19.04 -6.00
C LEU A 25 15.67 18.36 -7.22
N HIS A 26 15.90 18.87 -8.42
CA HIS A 26 15.43 18.22 -9.66
C HIS A 26 16.08 16.85 -9.87
N ILE A 27 17.40 16.77 -9.73
CA ILE A 27 18.13 15.50 -9.88
C ILE A 27 17.68 14.49 -8.83
N ALA A 28 17.55 14.92 -7.57
CA ALA A 28 17.03 14.08 -6.50
C ALA A 28 15.62 13.54 -6.78
N GLY A 29 14.77 14.31 -7.47
CA GLY A 29 13.45 13.86 -7.89
C GLY A 29 13.49 12.83 -9.03
N LEU A 30 14.52 12.85 -9.87
CA LEU A 30 14.69 11.91 -10.99
C LEU A 30 15.35 10.59 -10.57
N LEU A 31 16.04 10.57 -9.43
CA LEU A 31 16.74 9.38 -8.95
C LEU A 31 15.74 8.31 -8.45
N PRO A 32 15.95 7.03 -8.82
CA PRO A 32 15.32 5.92 -8.12
C PRO A 32 15.65 5.99 -6.63
N ILE A 33 14.72 5.55 -5.78
CA ILE A 33 14.88 5.61 -4.31
C ILE A 33 16.17 4.89 -3.85
N LYS A 34 16.52 3.77 -4.49
CA LYS A 34 17.75 3.03 -4.17
C LYS A 34 19.00 3.86 -4.40
N ASP A 35 19.10 4.53 -5.56
CA ASP A 35 20.26 5.32 -5.94
C ASP A 35 20.34 6.60 -5.11
N PHE A 36 19.20 7.21 -4.78
CA PHE A 36 19.14 8.31 -3.83
C PHE A 36 19.73 7.91 -2.47
N ILE A 37 19.35 6.75 -1.94
CA ILE A 37 19.88 6.24 -0.66
C ILE A 37 21.38 5.98 -0.76
N SER A 38 21.84 5.33 -1.83
CA SER A 38 23.27 5.09 -2.06
C SER A 38 24.05 6.41 -2.08
N LEU A 39 23.58 7.42 -2.80
CA LEU A 39 24.23 8.73 -2.87
C LEU A 39 24.20 9.46 -1.52
N TYR A 40 23.09 9.35 -0.78
CA TYR A 40 22.93 9.86 0.58
C TYR A 40 23.90 9.23 1.60
N CYS A 41 24.24 7.95 1.43
CA CYS A 41 25.19 7.25 2.29
C CYS A 41 26.66 7.51 1.89
N ILE A 42 26.95 7.69 0.60
CA ILE A 42 28.32 7.79 0.08
C ILE A 42 28.85 9.24 0.11
N SER A 43 28.02 10.22 -0.28
CA SER A 43 28.46 11.61 -0.43
C SER A 43 28.10 12.46 0.79
N LYS A 44 29.10 12.87 1.57
CA LYS A 44 28.93 13.78 2.71
C LYS A 44 28.28 15.11 2.31
N ARG A 45 28.63 15.64 1.13
CA ARG A 45 28.09 16.90 0.63
C ARG A 45 26.61 16.76 0.29
N PHE A 46 26.24 15.70 -0.41
CA PHE A 46 24.85 15.41 -0.73
C PHE A 46 24.03 15.18 0.55
N HIS A 47 24.56 14.40 1.49
CA HIS A 47 23.95 14.18 2.81
C HIS A 47 23.65 15.50 3.54
N PHE A 48 24.61 16.42 3.61
CA PHE A 48 24.44 17.72 4.26
C PHE A 48 23.37 18.59 3.59
N LEU A 49 23.36 18.65 2.26
CA LEU A 49 22.38 19.43 1.50
C LEU A 49 20.97 18.85 1.63
N VAL A 50 20.84 17.53 1.54
CA VAL A 50 19.56 16.84 1.77
C VAL A 50 19.05 17.15 3.16
N ASN A 51 19.87 17.00 4.21
CA ASN A 51 19.46 17.29 5.58
C ASN A 51 19.04 18.76 5.77
N SER A 52 19.73 19.68 5.11
CA SER A 52 19.39 21.10 5.15
C SER A 52 17.96 21.36 4.65
N HIS A 53 17.46 20.65 3.65
CA HIS A 53 16.09 20.79 3.13
C HIS A 53 15.31 19.46 3.11
N TYR A 54 15.45 18.67 4.18
CA TYR A 54 15.04 17.26 4.20
C TYR A 54 13.59 17.03 3.76
N THR A 55 12.64 17.79 4.32
CA THR A 55 11.22 17.67 3.95
C THR A 55 10.97 17.90 2.46
N THR A 56 11.68 18.84 1.84
CA THR A 56 11.52 19.17 0.42
C THR A 56 12.00 18.01 -0.44
N TYR A 57 13.17 17.45 -0.13
CA TYR A 57 13.71 16.27 -0.82
C TYR A 57 12.80 15.05 -0.68
N MET A 58 12.32 14.75 0.54
CA MET A 58 11.43 13.60 0.76
C MET A 58 10.11 13.76 0.01
N LYS A 59 9.54 14.98 -0.04
CA LYS A 59 8.34 15.26 -0.82
C LYS A 59 8.58 15.17 -2.33
N ALA A 60 9.74 15.64 -2.82
CA ALA A 60 10.09 15.53 -4.23
C ALA A 60 10.25 14.06 -4.65
N LEU A 61 10.98 13.28 -3.86
CA LEU A 61 11.22 11.86 -4.11
C LEU A 61 9.91 11.06 -4.09
N ALA A 62 9.04 11.33 -3.10
CA ALA A 62 7.73 10.70 -3.01
C ALA A 62 6.80 11.12 -4.16
N ARG A 63 6.83 12.38 -4.62
CA ARG A 63 6.02 12.82 -5.76
C ARG A 63 6.44 12.14 -7.06
N ALA A 64 7.74 11.93 -7.26
CA ALA A 64 8.26 11.30 -8.47
C ALA A 64 8.03 9.79 -8.49
N ASN A 65 8.18 9.11 -7.35
CA ASN A 65 8.13 7.64 -7.29
C ASN A 65 6.75 7.08 -6.89
N ALA A 66 5.92 7.87 -6.18
CA ALA A 66 4.65 7.40 -5.63
C ALA A 66 3.58 8.53 -5.55
N PRO A 67 3.18 9.11 -6.69
CA PRO A 67 2.31 10.29 -6.73
C PRO A 67 0.91 10.04 -6.16
N ASN A 68 0.37 8.83 -6.29
CA ASN A 68 -0.96 8.52 -5.77
C ASN A 68 -0.87 8.12 -4.28
N ALA A 69 0.12 7.33 -3.91
CA ALA A 69 0.31 6.86 -2.55
C ALA A 69 0.63 8.00 -1.57
N MET A 70 1.38 9.03 -2.01
CA MET A 70 1.61 10.24 -1.21
C MET A 70 0.30 10.91 -0.77
N LYS A 71 -0.75 10.88 -1.60
CA LYS A 71 -2.05 11.50 -1.29
C LYS A 71 -2.86 10.65 -0.32
N VAL A 72 -2.70 9.33 -0.37
CA VAL A 72 -3.47 8.38 0.44
C VAL A 72 -2.83 8.15 1.82
N TYR A 73 -1.50 8.17 1.90
CA TYR A 73 -0.74 7.82 3.12
C TYR A 73 -0.02 9.03 3.70
N PRO A 74 -0.72 9.94 4.40
CA PRO A 74 -0.09 11.12 4.97
C PRO A 74 0.97 10.71 6.01
N ALA A 75 2.16 11.31 5.95
CA ALA A 75 3.27 10.98 6.84
C ALA A 75 2.91 11.10 8.33
N ALA A 76 2.01 12.02 8.69
CA ALA A 76 1.52 12.20 10.05
C ALA A 76 0.80 10.96 10.61
N ALA A 77 0.11 10.18 9.77
CA ALA A 77 -0.52 8.92 10.17
C ALA A 77 0.49 7.78 10.38
N TYR A 78 1.73 7.95 9.90
CA TYR A 78 2.81 6.97 9.99
C TYR A 78 4.02 7.57 10.73
N GLN A 79 3.78 8.14 11.91
CA GLN A 79 4.81 8.83 12.69
C GLN A 79 6.04 7.95 12.99
N SER A 80 5.87 6.63 13.13
CA SER A 80 6.97 5.67 13.32
C SER A 80 7.95 5.59 12.14
N LEU A 81 7.55 6.07 10.96
CA LEU A 81 8.37 6.16 9.76
C LEU A 81 8.92 7.58 9.52
N CYS A 82 8.52 8.54 10.36
CA CYS A 82 9.04 9.89 10.37
C CYS A 82 10.29 10.00 11.24
N ILE A 83 11.08 11.04 11.01
CA ILE A 83 12.23 11.41 11.84
C ILE A 83 12.06 12.82 12.38
N ARG A 84 12.79 13.16 13.43
CA ARG A 84 12.94 14.57 13.83
C ARG A 84 13.69 15.31 12.71
N ASP A 85 13.28 16.54 12.42
CA ASP A 85 13.96 17.36 11.40
C ASP A 85 15.48 17.39 11.69
N PRO A 86 16.33 17.00 10.73
CA PRO A 86 17.78 16.98 10.93
C PRO A 86 18.37 18.33 11.35
N VAL A 87 17.72 19.44 10.98
CA VAL A 87 18.12 20.81 11.33
C VAL A 87 17.41 21.29 12.60
N LEU A 88 16.62 20.44 13.24
CA LEU A 88 15.87 20.71 14.48
C LEU A 88 14.96 21.95 14.38
N ARG A 89 14.39 22.19 13.21
CA ARG A 89 13.42 23.28 13.01
C ARG A 89 12.23 23.09 13.95
N ALA A 90 11.85 24.16 14.62
CA ALA A 90 10.73 24.18 15.57
C ALA A 90 9.40 23.77 14.91
N HIS A 91 8.55 23.09 15.67
CA HIS A 91 7.21 22.73 15.21
C HIS A 91 6.34 24.00 15.05
N PRO A 92 5.52 24.11 13.97
CA PRO A 92 4.71 25.31 13.72
C PRO A 92 3.76 25.66 14.87
N GLN A 93 3.22 24.63 15.53
CA GLN A 93 2.27 24.80 16.65
C GLN A 93 2.95 24.75 18.02
N ASN A 94 4.09 24.07 18.15
CA ASN A 94 4.80 23.91 19.42
C ASN A 94 6.28 24.24 19.24
N LYS A 95 6.65 25.50 19.48
CA LYS A 95 8.03 25.96 19.22
C LYS A 95 9.09 25.29 20.12
N ALA A 96 8.69 24.62 21.20
CA ALA A 96 9.60 23.97 22.14
C ALA A 96 10.16 22.64 21.60
N GLU A 97 9.47 22.00 20.65
CA GLU A 97 9.89 20.70 20.11
C GLU A 97 10.28 20.77 18.63
N PRO A 98 11.30 20.02 18.20
CA PRO A 98 11.60 19.84 16.79
C PRO A 98 10.42 19.20 16.06
N ARG A 99 10.12 19.69 14.85
CA ARG A 99 9.06 19.12 14.02
C ARG A 99 9.42 17.71 13.55
N TRP A 100 8.40 16.87 13.37
CA TRP A 100 8.52 15.59 12.69
C TRP A 100 8.41 15.78 11.18
N VAL A 101 9.30 15.13 10.44
CA VAL A 101 9.34 15.19 8.97
C VAL A 101 9.26 13.77 8.41
N PRO A 102 8.66 13.59 7.20
CA PRO A 102 8.61 12.27 6.57
C PRO A 102 10.03 11.72 6.41
N GLY A 103 10.27 10.50 6.84
CA GLY A 103 11.58 9.85 6.69
C GLY A 103 11.71 9.09 5.37
N LEU A 104 12.93 8.69 5.02
CA LEU A 104 13.18 7.80 3.87
C LEU A 104 12.38 6.49 3.96
N ARG A 105 12.17 5.95 5.17
CA ARG A 105 11.35 4.75 5.39
C ARG A 105 9.89 4.96 4.98
N TRP A 106 9.35 6.16 5.20
CA TRP A 106 8.00 6.49 4.74
C TRP A 106 7.95 6.56 3.21
N VAL A 107 8.94 7.18 2.56
CA VAL A 107 9.02 7.24 1.08
C VAL A 107 9.13 5.83 0.47
N GLN A 108 9.97 4.97 1.04
CA GLN A 108 10.09 3.57 0.61
C GLN A 108 8.76 2.82 0.78
N MET A 109 8.09 3.01 1.92
CA MET A 109 6.81 2.36 2.21
C MET A 109 5.74 2.74 1.18
N ILE A 110 5.56 4.02 0.89
CA ILE A 110 4.51 4.46 -0.05
C ILE A 110 4.81 4.02 -1.49
N ALA A 111 6.08 4.07 -1.91
CA ALA A 111 6.48 3.65 -3.25
C ALA A 111 6.29 2.15 -3.45
N TYR A 112 6.66 1.36 -2.45
CA TYR A 112 6.40 -0.07 -2.45
C TYR A 112 4.90 -0.38 -2.53
N ARG A 113 4.06 0.33 -1.77
CA ARG A 113 2.61 0.12 -1.81
C ARG A 113 2.01 0.47 -3.16
N GLU A 114 2.39 1.60 -3.75
CA GLU A 114 1.90 1.98 -5.09
C GLU A 114 2.29 0.92 -6.13
N GLN A 115 3.53 0.45 -6.10
CA GLN A 115 4.00 -0.62 -6.97
C GLN A 115 3.18 -1.91 -6.79
N VAL A 116 2.96 -2.36 -5.55
CA VAL A 116 2.17 -3.56 -5.28
C VAL A 116 0.73 -3.41 -5.76
N VAL A 117 0.13 -2.23 -5.64
CA VAL A 117 -1.22 -1.98 -6.18
C VAL A 117 -1.23 -2.04 -7.70
N HIS A 118 -0.22 -1.48 -8.37
CA HIS A 118 -0.08 -1.61 -9.81
C HIS A 118 0.12 -3.07 -10.25
N ASP A 119 0.94 -3.85 -9.53
CA ASP A 119 1.10 -5.29 -9.79
C ASP A 119 -0.22 -6.06 -9.66
N ILE A 120 -1.01 -5.78 -8.61
CA ILE A 120 -2.34 -6.39 -8.42
C ILE A 120 -3.24 -6.07 -9.61
N LEU A 121 -3.30 -4.80 -10.02
CA LEU A 121 -4.12 -4.35 -11.14
C LEU A 121 -3.66 -4.96 -12.46
N LEU A 122 -2.36 -5.10 -12.67
CA LEU A 122 -1.80 -5.77 -13.84
C LEU A 122 -2.19 -7.24 -13.88
N CYS A 123 -2.08 -7.95 -12.75
CA CYS A 123 -2.53 -9.35 -12.65
C CYS A 123 -4.01 -9.50 -12.98
N MET A 124 -4.85 -8.60 -12.48
CA MET A 124 -6.28 -8.59 -12.79
C MET A 124 -6.52 -8.30 -14.28
N ALA A 125 -5.84 -7.32 -14.86
CA ALA A 125 -5.99 -6.93 -16.26
C ALA A 125 -5.52 -8.03 -17.23
N MET A 126 -4.45 -8.75 -16.92
CA MET A 126 -3.99 -9.92 -17.68
C MET A 126 -5.03 -11.06 -17.74
N GLU A 127 -6.01 -11.04 -16.85
CA GLU A 127 -7.11 -12.00 -16.80
C GLU A 127 -8.45 -11.39 -17.24
N GLY A 128 -8.42 -10.22 -17.87
CA GLY A 128 -9.60 -9.53 -18.43
C GLY A 128 -10.40 -8.73 -17.40
N HIS A 129 -9.90 -8.59 -16.17
CA HIS A 129 -10.57 -7.77 -15.15
C HIS A 129 -10.07 -6.33 -15.21
N HIS A 130 -10.85 -5.47 -15.86
CA HIS A 130 -10.56 -4.04 -15.96
C HIS A 130 -11.26 -3.23 -14.87
N PHE A 131 -10.73 -2.03 -14.59
CA PHE A 131 -11.26 -1.10 -13.60
C PHE A 131 -11.18 0.37 -14.06
N PRO A 132 -11.96 1.29 -13.46
CA PRO A 132 -11.87 2.71 -13.74
C PRO A 132 -10.47 3.28 -13.45
N PRO A 133 -10.01 4.36 -14.14
CA PRO A 133 -8.65 4.87 -14.02
C PRO A 133 -8.19 5.23 -12.59
N PHE A 134 -9.11 5.60 -11.71
CA PHE A 134 -8.80 5.98 -10.32
C PHE A 134 -8.74 4.79 -9.33
N ILE A 135 -8.91 3.55 -9.80
CA ILE A 135 -8.84 2.33 -8.97
C ILE A 135 -7.57 2.23 -8.10
N PRO A 136 -6.36 2.69 -8.50
CA PRO A 136 -5.18 2.54 -7.64
C PRO A 136 -5.39 3.24 -6.30
N ILE A 137 -6.02 4.41 -6.29
CA ILE A 137 -6.34 5.19 -5.08
C ILE A 137 -7.30 4.40 -4.18
N VAL A 138 -8.30 3.74 -4.76
CA VAL A 138 -9.28 2.93 -4.01
C VAL A 138 -8.59 1.75 -3.32
N ILE A 139 -7.76 1.00 -4.05
CA ILE A 139 -7.04 -0.15 -3.48
C ILE A 139 -6.06 0.30 -2.40
N MET A 140 -5.37 1.43 -2.59
CA MET A 140 -4.50 1.99 -1.55
C MET A 140 -5.29 2.41 -0.30
N LYS A 141 -6.49 2.98 -0.44
CA LYS A 141 -7.38 3.28 0.69
C LYS A 141 -7.86 2.00 1.39
N ILE A 142 -8.16 0.95 0.64
CA ILE A 142 -8.46 -0.39 1.21
C ILE A 142 -7.26 -0.90 2.01
N TRP A 143 -6.03 -0.76 1.50
CA TRP A 143 -4.83 -1.13 2.24
C TRP A 143 -4.66 -0.28 3.51
N ALA A 144 -4.95 1.02 3.47
CA ALA A 144 -4.91 1.87 4.66
C ALA A 144 -5.82 1.33 5.78
N LEU A 145 -6.99 0.74 5.45
CA LEU A 145 -7.84 0.08 6.44
C LEU A 145 -7.16 -1.14 7.08
N LEU A 146 -6.36 -1.90 6.33
CA LEU A 146 -5.64 -3.07 6.83
C LEU A 146 -4.56 -2.71 7.86
N ASP A 147 -4.00 -1.50 7.80
CA ASP A 147 -3.00 -1.02 8.75
C ASP A 147 -3.54 -0.88 10.18
N HIS A 148 -4.84 -0.63 10.32
CA HIS A 148 -5.48 -0.48 11.62
C HIS A 148 -5.89 -1.83 12.16
N GLY A 149 -5.39 -2.22 13.34
CA GLY A 149 -5.78 -3.46 14.00
C GLY A 149 -7.14 -3.41 14.71
N TRP A 150 -7.81 -2.25 14.77
CA TRP A 150 -9.00 -2.03 15.60
C TRP A 150 -10.17 -1.54 14.77
N ASN A 151 -11.41 -1.95 15.14
CA ASN A 151 -12.59 -1.56 14.37
C ASN A 151 -12.90 -0.07 14.48
N GLY A 152 -12.68 0.56 15.64
CA GLY A 152 -12.98 1.99 15.85
C GLY A 152 -12.36 2.89 14.77
N PRO A 153 -11.02 2.89 14.60
CA PRO A 153 -10.35 3.65 13.55
C PRO A 153 -10.80 3.26 12.13
N ARG A 154 -11.00 1.96 11.86
CA ARG A 154 -11.46 1.50 10.53
C ARG A 154 -12.84 2.06 10.18
N VAL A 155 -13.77 1.99 11.13
CA VAL A 155 -15.14 2.49 10.98
C VAL A 155 -15.14 4.01 10.84
N ALA A 156 -14.35 4.72 11.65
CA ALA A 156 -14.22 6.18 11.56
C ALA A 156 -13.71 6.63 10.17
N LEU A 157 -12.68 5.94 9.62
CA LEU A 157 -12.16 6.25 8.29
C LEU A 157 -13.21 6.05 7.19
N VAL A 158 -13.96 4.95 7.24
CA VAL A 158 -14.97 4.64 6.20
C VAL A 158 -16.21 5.54 6.32
N HIS A 159 -16.55 6.00 7.53
CA HIS A 159 -17.63 6.97 7.74
C HIS A 159 -17.30 8.37 7.24
N ASP A 160 -16.02 8.75 7.19
CA ASP A 160 -15.61 10.05 6.67
C ASP A 160 -15.86 10.13 5.16
N GLU A 161 -16.87 10.89 4.77
CA GLU A 161 -17.30 11.05 3.37
C GLU A 161 -16.26 11.78 2.51
N THR A 162 -15.33 12.53 3.12
CA THR A 162 -14.23 13.17 2.41
C THR A 162 -13.15 12.14 2.02
N LEU A 163 -12.92 11.14 2.88
CA LEU A 163 -11.94 10.09 2.65
C LEU A 163 -12.52 8.93 1.86
N PHE A 164 -13.77 8.55 2.13
CA PHE A 164 -14.51 7.50 1.44
C PHE A 164 -15.81 8.07 0.87
N PRO A 165 -15.76 8.87 -0.19
CA PRO A 165 -16.97 9.26 -0.93
C PRO A 165 -17.57 8.03 -1.64
N ASP A 166 -18.83 8.15 -2.06
CA ASP A 166 -19.58 7.04 -2.64
C ASP A 166 -18.86 6.38 -3.82
N ALA A 167 -18.19 7.17 -4.68
CA ALA A 167 -17.39 6.64 -5.79
C ALA A 167 -16.29 5.66 -5.34
N ILE A 168 -15.63 5.91 -4.20
CA ILE A 168 -14.61 5.01 -3.65
C ILE A 168 -15.26 3.72 -3.15
N LEU A 169 -16.44 3.81 -2.52
CA LEU A 169 -17.17 2.66 -2.00
C LEU A 169 -17.67 1.75 -3.14
N LEU A 170 -18.27 2.32 -4.18
CA LEU A 170 -18.80 1.59 -5.34
C LEU A 170 -17.67 0.90 -6.11
N VAL A 171 -16.56 1.60 -6.37
CA VAL A 171 -15.40 1.00 -7.05
C VAL A 171 -14.67 -0.03 -6.15
N GLY A 172 -14.67 0.17 -4.84
CA GLY A 172 -14.18 -0.83 -3.89
C GLY A 172 -15.00 -2.13 -3.95
N LEU A 173 -16.33 -2.03 -4.03
CA LEU A 173 -17.19 -3.19 -4.23
C LEU A 173 -16.96 -3.88 -5.58
N MET A 174 -16.80 -3.12 -6.67
CA MET A 174 -16.44 -3.67 -7.98
C MET A 174 -15.12 -4.46 -7.90
N PHE A 175 -14.12 -3.93 -7.21
CA PHE A 175 -12.86 -4.65 -6.95
C PHE A 175 -13.10 -5.97 -6.22
N PHE A 176 -13.90 -5.99 -5.15
CA PHE A 176 -14.18 -7.23 -4.42
C PHE A 176 -14.96 -8.26 -5.22
N ILE A 177 -15.86 -7.83 -6.11
CA ILE A 177 -16.64 -8.72 -6.99
C ILE A 177 -15.75 -9.31 -8.06
N LYS A 178 -14.96 -8.50 -8.78
CA LYS A 178 -14.03 -9.00 -9.79
C LYS A 178 -12.95 -9.88 -9.17
N LEU A 179 -12.54 -9.61 -7.93
CA LEU A 179 -11.61 -10.47 -7.20
C LEU A 179 -12.23 -11.84 -6.87
N ASP A 180 -13.52 -11.90 -6.53
CA ASP A 180 -14.23 -13.19 -6.40
C ASP A 180 -14.31 -13.93 -7.73
N MET A 181 -14.62 -13.23 -8.83
CA MET A 181 -14.65 -13.82 -10.18
C MET A 181 -13.30 -14.45 -10.52
N ARG A 182 -12.20 -13.73 -10.25
CA ARG A 182 -10.83 -14.20 -10.43
C ARG A 182 -10.52 -15.47 -9.65
N PHE A 183 -10.90 -15.52 -8.36
CA PHE A 183 -10.59 -16.69 -7.52
C PHE A 183 -11.50 -17.89 -7.79
N SER A 184 -12.72 -17.63 -8.24
CA SER A 184 -13.73 -18.65 -8.53
C SER A 184 -13.69 -19.14 -9.99
N ASP A 185 -12.79 -18.58 -10.82
CA ASP A 185 -12.59 -19.03 -12.20
C ASP A 185 -12.26 -20.54 -12.22
N PRO A 186 -13.06 -21.38 -12.91
CA PRO A 186 -12.85 -22.83 -12.93
C PRO A 186 -11.59 -23.26 -13.70
N VAL A 187 -11.03 -22.40 -14.54
CA VAL A 187 -9.85 -22.68 -15.37
C VAL A 187 -8.57 -22.12 -14.75
N LYS A 188 -8.59 -20.84 -14.36
CA LYS A 188 -7.39 -20.12 -13.87
C LYS A 188 -7.40 -19.85 -12.36
N GLY A 189 -8.54 -20.05 -11.70
CA GLY A 189 -8.73 -19.85 -10.28
C GLY A 189 -8.50 -21.12 -9.48
N ASN A 190 -8.59 -20.98 -8.16
CA ASN A 190 -8.54 -22.12 -7.23
C ASN A 190 -9.94 -22.69 -6.95
N GLY A 191 -11.00 -22.12 -7.56
CA GLY A 191 -12.39 -22.51 -7.38
C GLY A 191 -13.00 -22.16 -6.02
N GLU A 192 -12.28 -21.39 -5.18
CA GLU A 192 -12.63 -21.18 -3.77
C GLU A 192 -12.92 -19.71 -3.47
N THR A 193 -14.20 -19.41 -3.18
CA THR A 193 -14.67 -18.05 -2.84
C THR A 193 -14.15 -17.54 -1.49
N SER A 194 -13.70 -18.45 -0.62
CA SER A 194 -13.16 -18.13 0.70
C SER A 194 -11.81 -17.39 0.63
N ILE A 195 -11.08 -17.50 -0.51
CA ILE A 195 -9.74 -16.91 -0.66
C ILE A 195 -9.78 -15.40 -0.51
N ARG A 196 -10.76 -14.70 -1.10
CA ARG A 196 -10.89 -13.25 -0.92
C ARG A 196 -10.93 -12.88 0.56
N ARG A 197 -11.73 -13.60 1.35
CA ARG A 197 -11.87 -13.33 2.80
C ARG A 197 -10.53 -13.52 3.52
N LEU A 198 -9.79 -14.56 3.19
CA LEU A 198 -8.46 -14.80 3.74
C LEU A 198 -7.46 -13.71 3.35
N MET A 199 -7.50 -13.24 2.11
CA MET A 199 -6.62 -12.16 1.61
C MET A 199 -6.91 -10.82 2.29
N LEU A 200 -8.20 -10.47 2.42
CA LEU A 200 -8.63 -9.22 3.04
C LEU A 200 -8.58 -9.25 4.58
N ALA A 201 -8.32 -10.41 5.17
CA ALA A 201 -8.03 -10.54 6.59
C ALA A 201 -6.53 -10.39 6.92
N GLN A 202 -5.66 -10.35 5.92
CA GLN A 202 -4.22 -10.12 6.14
C GLN A 202 -3.95 -8.69 6.60
N ARG A 203 -2.76 -8.45 7.15
CA ARG A 203 -2.31 -7.13 7.60
C ARG A 203 -1.90 -6.20 6.45
N SER A 204 -1.87 -6.73 5.22
CA SER A 204 -1.28 -6.09 4.06
C SER A 204 -1.79 -6.74 2.77
N LEU A 205 -1.87 -5.97 1.68
CA LEU A 205 -2.19 -6.50 0.35
C LEU A 205 -1.01 -7.20 -0.33
N THR A 206 0.16 -7.25 0.30
CA THR A 206 1.32 -7.98 -0.24
C THR A 206 1.03 -9.47 -0.43
N VAL A 207 0.31 -10.09 0.51
CA VAL A 207 -0.07 -11.50 0.40
C VAL A 207 -1.05 -11.69 -0.77
N LEU A 208 -2.00 -10.77 -0.95
CA LEU A 208 -2.90 -10.78 -2.10
C LEU A 208 -2.12 -10.72 -3.42
N ASN A 209 -1.16 -9.80 -3.53
CA ASN A 209 -0.32 -9.69 -4.73
C ASN A 209 0.47 -10.98 -4.99
N GLN A 210 1.07 -11.58 -3.95
CA GLN A 210 1.79 -12.84 -4.08
C GLN A 210 0.88 -13.99 -4.53
N VAL A 211 -0.35 -14.06 -4.03
CA VAL A 211 -1.32 -15.08 -4.44
C VAL A 211 -1.75 -14.88 -5.89
N LEU A 212 -2.03 -13.65 -6.32
CA LEU A 212 -2.37 -13.34 -7.71
C LEU A 212 -1.22 -13.67 -8.67
N ARG A 213 0.03 -13.42 -8.24
CA ARG A 213 1.25 -13.78 -8.98
C ARG A 213 1.63 -15.26 -8.88
N ARG A 214 0.81 -16.09 -8.20
CA ARG A 214 1.06 -17.53 -7.96
C ARG A 214 2.37 -17.82 -7.23
N GLN A 215 2.81 -16.89 -6.38
CA GLN A 215 4.01 -16.99 -5.54
C GLN A 215 3.71 -17.48 -4.11
N CYS A 216 2.44 -17.50 -3.71
CA CYS A 216 1.97 -17.97 -2.40
C CYS A 216 0.64 -18.71 -2.54
N LEU A 217 0.31 -19.57 -1.57
CA LEU A 217 -0.85 -20.47 -1.59
C LEU A 217 -0.80 -21.46 -2.76
N THR A 218 0.40 -21.96 -3.06
CA THR A 218 0.61 -22.94 -4.14
C THR A 218 0.27 -24.37 -3.70
N SER A 219 0.31 -24.63 -2.38
CA SER A 219 -0.02 -25.93 -1.80
C SER A 219 -1.26 -25.86 -0.90
N ARG A 220 -1.97 -26.99 -0.80
CA ARG A 220 -3.11 -27.13 0.14
C ARG A 220 -2.69 -26.91 1.59
N LEU A 221 -1.46 -27.28 1.95
CA LEU A 221 -0.92 -27.06 3.30
C LEU A 221 -0.79 -25.56 3.61
N GLU A 222 -0.26 -24.76 2.68
CA GLU A 222 -0.17 -23.30 2.85
C GLU A 222 -1.55 -22.66 3.06
N MET A 223 -2.55 -23.12 2.29
CA MET A 223 -3.94 -22.67 2.44
C MET A 223 -4.49 -23.01 3.83
N LEU A 224 -4.32 -24.26 4.28
CA LEU A 224 -4.74 -24.68 5.62
C LEU A 224 -4.01 -23.90 6.71
N GLN A 225 -2.70 -23.66 6.59
CA GLN A 225 -1.94 -22.84 7.52
C GLN A 225 -2.48 -21.41 7.59
N MET A 226 -2.87 -20.83 6.45
CA MET A 226 -3.45 -19.50 6.41
C MET A 226 -4.84 -19.46 7.05
N MET A 227 -5.68 -20.46 6.81
CA MET A 227 -6.97 -20.62 7.50
C MET A 227 -6.79 -20.77 9.01
N VAL A 228 -5.79 -21.54 9.44
CA VAL A 228 -5.45 -21.72 10.86
C VAL A 228 -5.04 -20.40 11.52
N ARG A 229 -4.25 -19.57 10.84
CA ARG A 229 -3.88 -18.23 11.33
C ARG A 229 -5.08 -17.26 11.39
N HIS A 230 -6.06 -17.46 10.52
CA HIS A 230 -7.21 -16.56 10.39
C HIS A 230 -8.18 -16.68 11.58
N ASP A 231 -8.88 -17.79 11.71
CA ASP A 231 -10.01 -17.93 12.64
C ASP A 231 -10.12 -19.31 13.31
N HIS A 232 -9.09 -20.14 13.23
CA HIS A 232 -9.12 -21.44 13.90
C HIS A 232 -9.20 -21.30 15.42
N LYS A 233 -10.17 -22.01 16.01
CA LYS A 233 -10.36 -22.10 17.45
C LYS A 233 -9.99 -23.52 17.89
N PRO A 234 -8.93 -23.70 18.69
CA PRO A 234 -8.58 -25.02 19.19
C PRO A 234 -9.71 -25.55 20.07
N LEU A 235 -10.19 -26.76 19.75
CA LEU A 235 -11.30 -27.42 20.45
C LEU A 235 -10.95 -27.79 21.89
N ILE A 236 -9.68 -28.08 22.16
CA ILE A 236 -9.18 -28.52 23.47
C ILE A 236 -8.37 -27.38 24.09
N ALA A 237 -8.75 -26.93 25.30
CA ALA A 237 -8.08 -25.82 25.97
C ALA A 237 -6.55 -26.03 26.14
N ASN A 238 -6.11 -27.27 26.34
CA ASN A 238 -4.70 -27.63 26.48
C ASN A 238 -3.91 -27.56 25.16
N THR A 239 -4.58 -27.59 24.00
CA THR A 239 -3.94 -27.45 22.68
C THR A 239 -3.68 -26.00 22.28
N LYS A 240 -4.15 -25.01 23.08
CA LYS A 240 -3.91 -23.58 22.83
C LYS A 240 -2.43 -23.17 22.82
N LYS A 241 -1.54 -23.99 23.37
CA LYS A 241 -0.09 -23.73 23.39
C LYS A 241 0.70 -24.57 22.38
N LEU A 242 0.02 -25.43 21.62
CA LEU A 242 0.68 -26.31 20.65
C LEU A 242 0.62 -25.71 19.24
N PRO A 243 1.67 -25.89 18.43
CA PRO A 243 1.60 -25.52 17.03
C PRO A 243 0.60 -26.41 16.28
N ILE A 244 -0.20 -25.81 15.40
CA ILE A 244 -1.20 -26.52 14.58
C ILE A 244 -0.77 -26.40 13.13
N MET A 245 -0.54 -27.54 12.45
CA MET A 245 -0.09 -27.58 11.04
C MET A 245 1.19 -26.75 10.78
N GLY A 246 2.08 -26.64 11.78
CA GLY A 246 3.30 -25.81 11.70
C GLY A 246 3.08 -24.31 11.94
N VAL A 247 1.85 -23.89 12.26
CA VAL A 247 1.55 -22.52 12.70
C VAL A 247 1.85 -22.41 14.21
N PRO A 248 2.71 -21.47 14.63
CA PRO A 248 2.94 -21.19 16.06
C PRO A 248 1.63 -20.87 16.78
N ALA A 249 1.48 -21.39 18.01
CA ALA A 249 0.27 -21.26 18.81
C ALA A 249 -0.20 -19.79 18.98
N GLU A 250 0.74 -18.85 19.05
CA GLU A 250 0.49 -17.40 19.19
C GLU A 250 -0.23 -16.79 17.98
N LEU A 251 -0.06 -17.40 16.79
CA LEU A 251 -0.63 -16.90 15.54
C LEU A 251 -1.96 -17.59 15.19
N VAL A 252 -2.35 -18.62 15.93
CA VAL A 252 -3.57 -19.40 15.65
C VAL A 252 -4.81 -18.56 15.94
N GLY A 253 -5.65 -18.37 14.93
CA GLY A 253 -6.93 -17.63 15.04
C GLY A 253 -6.80 -16.15 15.42
N GLY A 254 -5.60 -15.58 15.37
CA GLY A 254 -5.33 -14.21 15.80
C GLY A 254 -5.78 -13.16 14.79
N LEU A 255 -5.65 -13.42 13.49
CA LEU A 255 -5.88 -12.41 12.45
C LEU A 255 -7.33 -11.96 12.34
N SER A 256 -8.29 -12.82 12.70
CA SER A 256 -9.72 -12.47 12.71
C SER A 256 -10.15 -11.60 13.90
N ARG A 257 -9.26 -11.32 14.86
CA ARG A 257 -9.56 -10.57 16.09
C ARG A 257 -8.91 -9.20 16.10
N GLU A 258 -9.54 -8.26 16.81
CA GLU A 258 -8.98 -6.92 17.02
C GLU A 258 -7.56 -7.00 17.61
N GLY A 259 -6.72 -6.04 17.24
CA GLY A 259 -5.30 -5.98 17.52
C GLY A 259 -4.53 -7.25 17.11
N TRP A 260 -5.05 -8.00 16.12
CA TRP A 260 -4.49 -9.26 15.62
C TRP A 260 -4.31 -10.33 16.69
N GLY A 261 -5.32 -10.47 17.57
CA GLY A 261 -5.37 -11.50 18.60
C GLY A 261 -5.40 -10.96 20.03
N THR A 262 -5.12 -9.67 20.22
CA THR A 262 -5.15 -9.04 21.55
C THR A 262 -6.56 -8.64 22.01
N GLY A 263 -7.45 -8.35 21.05
CA GLY A 263 -8.83 -7.94 21.30
C GLY A 263 -9.83 -9.11 21.34
N LYS A 264 -10.96 -8.87 22.00
CA LYS A 264 -12.05 -9.86 22.13
C LYS A 264 -12.98 -9.88 20.93
N ASN A 265 -13.16 -8.74 20.26
CA ASN A 265 -14.07 -8.62 19.13
C ASN A 265 -13.43 -9.14 17.84
N ARG A 266 -14.28 -9.53 16.89
CA ARG A 266 -13.86 -9.82 15.53
C ARG A 266 -13.44 -8.53 14.84
N LEU A 267 -12.29 -8.57 14.16
CA LEU A 267 -11.83 -7.50 13.30
C LEU A 267 -12.63 -7.51 12.00
N LEU A 268 -13.27 -6.40 11.67
CA LEU A 268 -14.04 -6.23 10.44
C LEU A 268 -13.08 -6.06 9.26
N ARG A 269 -13.25 -6.90 8.24
CA ARG A 269 -12.44 -6.80 7.02
C ARG A 269 -12.88 -5.61 6.16
N PRO A 270 -12.02 -5.11 5.26
CA PRO A 270 -12.38 -4.01 4.37
C PRO A 270 -13.64 -4.25 3.52
N ASP A 271 -13.85 -5.49 3.03
CA ASP A 271 -15.07 -5.86 2.28
C ASP A 271 -16.33 -5.66 3.12
N GLU A 272 -16.29 -6.04 4.39
CA GLU A 272 -17.43 -5.92 5.30
C GLU A 272 -17.71 -4.46 5.65
N LEU A 273 -16.66 -3.68 5.88
CA LEU A 273 -16.76 -2.26 6.21
C LEU A 273 -17.36 -1.46 5.06
N ILE A 274 -16.83 -1.63 3.85
CA ILE A 274 -17.29 -0.91 2.66
C ILE A 274 -18.74 -1.28 2.35
N LEU A 275 -19.10 -2.58 2.42
CA LEU A 275 -20.47 -3.02 2.19
C LEU A 275 -21.45 -2.44 3.22
N ARG A 276 -21.09 -2.47 4.51
CA ARG A 276 -21.91 -1.88 5.59
C ARG A 276 -22.11 -0.38 5.39
N GLU A 277 -21.07 0.33 4.96
CA GLU A 277 -21.16 1.76 4.70
C GLU A 277 -22.07 2.07 3.50
N CYS A 278 -22.00 1.27 2.44
CA CYS A 278 -22.92 1.39 1.31
C CYS A 278 -24.38 1.23 1.73
N VAL A 279 -24.66 0.30 2.65
CA VAL A 279 -25.99 0.09 3.21
C VAL A 279 -26.40 1.29 4.09
N ARG A 280 -25.51 1.79 4.94
CA ARG A 280 -25.76 2.99 5.78
C ARG A 280 -26.15 4.20 4.92
N ARG A 281 -25.45 4.40 3.81
CA ARG A 281 -25.70 5.50 2.85
C ARG A 281 -26.82 5.23 1.85
N LYS A 282 -27.46 4.06 1.92
CA LYS A 282 -28.57 3.65 1.05
C LYS A 282 -28.23 3.68 -0.46
N LEU A 283 -26.99 3.34 -0.84
CA LEU A 283 -26.51 3.42 -2.22
C LEU A 283 -27.08 2.35 -3.18
N ALA A 284 -28.02 1.50 -2.71
CA ALA A 284 -28.68 0.45 -3.49
C ALA A 284 -27.72 -0.43 -4.33
N VAL A 285 -26.53 -0.72 -3.81
CA VAL A 285 -25.41 -1.33 -4.57
C VAL A 285 -25.71 -2.69 -5.18
N HIS A 286 -26.67 -3.42 -4.64
CA HIS A 286 -27.13 -4.71 -5.16
C HIS A 286 -27.64 -4.61 -6.61
N ARG A 287 -28.17 -3.45 -7.02
CA ARG A 287 -28.67 -3.22 -8.38
C ARG A 287 -27.55 -3.14 -9.41
N ALA A 288 -26.35 -2.74 -8.99
CA ALA A 288 -25.20 -2.52 -9.86
C ALA A 288 -24.25 -3.74 -9.93
N PHE A 289 -24.57 -4.86 -9.28
CA PHE A 289 -23.66 -6.02 -9.24
C PHE A 289 -23.42 -6.63 -10.63
N ALA A 290 -24.46 -6.73 -11.46
CA ALA A 290 -24.31 -7.18 -12.85
C ALA A 290 -23.41 -6.22 -13.63
N ASP A 291 -23.63 -4.91 -13.48
CA ASP A 291 -22.81 -3.88 -14.13
C ASP A 291 -21.35 -3.99 -13.69
N TYR A 292 -21.07 -4.22 -12.41
CA TYR A 292 -19.70 -4.40 -11.91
C TYR A 292 -19.01 -5.63 -12.49
N MET A 293 -19.74 -6.72 -12.69
CA MET A 293 -19.18 -7.91 -13.32
C MET A 293 -18.78 -7.60 -14.77
N VAL A 294 -19.68 -7.01 -15.56
CA VAL A 294 -19.49 -6.77 -17.00
C VAL A 294 -18.61 -5.54 -17.29
N TRP A 295 -18.40 -4.66 -16.31
CA TRP A 295 -17.63 -3.43 -16.49
C TRP A 295 -16.25 -3.68 -17.11
N GLY A 296 -15.95 -2.96 -18.19
CA GLY A 296 -14.63 -2.98 -18.83
C GLY A 296 -14.34 -4.22 -19.67
N TYR A 297 -15.30 -5.15 -19.85
CA TYR A 297 -15.18 -6.20 -20.88
C TYR A 297 -15.58 -5.69 -22.26
N THR A 298 -16.51 -4.73 -22.33
CA THR A 298 -16.94 -4.11 -23.59
C THR A 298 -16.63 -2.61 -23.52
N ASP A 299 -15.99 -2.08 -24.57
CA ASP A 299 -15.86 -0.65 -24.75
C ASP A 299 -17.21 -0.09 -25.22
N TYR A 300 -17.85 0.74 -24.40
CA TYR A 300 -19.16 1.31 -24.68
C TYR A 300 -19.20 2.20 -25.93
N ASN A 301 -18.06 2.75 -26.36
CA ASN A 301 -18.00 3.58 -27.56
C ASN A 301 -17.91 2.74 -28.85
N THR A 302 -17.19 1.63 -28.80
CA THR A 302 -16.93 0.77 -29.98
C THR A 302 -17.78 -0.49 -30.00
N MET A 303 -18.45 -0.81 -28.88
CA MET A 303 -19.17 -2.07 -28.62
C MET A 303 -18.31 -3.33 -28.84
N LYS A 304 -16.98 -3.19 -28.81
CA LYS A 304 -16.03 -4.29 -28.99
C LYS A 304 -15.51 -4.75 -27.64
N GLU A 305 -15.10 -6.02 -27.58
CA GLU A 305 -14.42 -6.55 -26.41
C GLU A 305 -13.10 -5.83 -26.19
N VAL A 306 -12.84 -5.44 -24.95
CA VAL A 306 -11.56 -4.89 -24.53
C VAL A 306 -10.57 -6.05 -24.45
N GLY A 307 -9.56 -6.04 -25.31
CA GLY A 307 -8.52 -7.05 -25.33
C GLY A 307 -7.68 -7.05 -24.05
N VAL A 308 -7.16 -8.21 -23.70
CA VAL A 308 -6.15 -8.37 -22.64
C VAL A 308 -4.87 -7.63 -23.05
N PRO A 309 -4.17 -6.92 -22.14
CA PRO A 309 -2.89 -6.28 -22.47
C PRO A 309 -1.87 -7.30 -22.97
N ASP A 310 -1.30 -7.09 -24.16
CA ASP A 310 -0.17 -7.88 -24.67
C ASP A 310 1.13 -7.26 -24.12
N LEU A 311 1.82 -8.00 -23.25
CA LEU A 311 3.07 -7.57 -22.59
C LEU A 311 4.33 -8.07 -23.32
N LYS A 312 4.23 -8.37 -24.61
CA LYS A 312 5.39 -8.73 -25.45
C LYS A 312 6.41 -7.60 -25.57
#